data_AF-A0A368NAU1-F1
#
_entry.id   AF-A0A368NAU1-F1
#
_cell.length_a   1.000
_cell.length_b   1.000
_cell.length_c   1.000
_cell.angle_alpha   90.00
_cell.angle_beta   90.00
_cell.angle_gamma   90.00
#
_symmetry.space_group_name_H-M   'P 1'
#
loop_
_entity.id
_entity.type
_entity.pdbx_description
1 polymer ?
#
loop_
_entity_poly.entity_id
_entity_poly.type
_entity_poly.pdbx_seq_one_letter_code
_entity_poly.pdbx_strand_id
1 'polypeptide(L)'
;MDSEESQQRQSVTDPDSPPVPCENCAAALRSPERSRYSFLLLDHLTTPIVGCEEHVAQFASTCGYTTDDAAKLVEHRPAGGIRCPSCQLAGYTPRQPIIPVADGAVAVHACPEHQSELLARFRTGLETQQRLTTTLDTSDRPDVL
;
A
#
# COMPACT_ATOMS: atom_id res chain seq x y z
N MET A 1 -39.56 12.87 -18.07
CA MET A 1 -38.47 13.04 -19.05
C MET A 1 -38.02 14.47 -18.84
N ASP A 2 -36.87 14.78 -18.26
CA ASP A 2 -35.55 14.16 -18.45
C ASP A 2 -34.71 14.14 -17.17
N SER A 3 -34.06 13.00 -16.93
CA SER A 3 -33.19 12.70 -15.79
C SER A 3 -31.80 12.36 -16.36
N GLU A 4 -30.93 13.35 -16.56
CA GLU A 4 -29.57 13.10 -17.05
C GLU A 4 -28.47 13.87 -16.28
N GLU A 5 -28.78 14.46 -15.12
CA GLU A 5 -27.77 15.13 -14.28
C GLU A 5 -27.31 14.22 -13.13
N SER A 6 -26.77 13.05 -13.45
CA SER A 6 -26.11 12.17 -12.47
C SER A 6 -25.39 11.05 -13.22
N GLN A 7 -24.10 11.21 -13.56
CA GLN A 7 -23.11 10.12 -13.75
C GLN A 7 -21.86 10.58 -14.52
N GLN A 8 -21.12 11.58 -14.02
CA GLN A 8 -19.74 11.72 -14.53
C GLN A 8 -18.78 12.37 -13.52
N ARG A 9 -18.65 11.75 -12.34
CA ARG A 9 -17.38 11.85 -11.60
C ARG A 9 -16.40 10.90 -12.28
N GLN A 10 -15.79 11.36 -13.37
CA GLN A 10 -14.72 10.64 -14.05
C GLN A 10 -13.57 10.49 -13.05
N SER A 11 -13.36 9.28 -12.57
CA SER A 11 -12.12 8.88 -11.92
C SER A 11 -11.00 9.09 -12.92
N VAL A 12 -10.22 10.15 -12.72
CA VAL A 12 -9.02 10.45 -13.49
C VAL A 12 -8.02 9.32 -13.25
N THR A 13 -7.96 8.37 -14.16
CA THR A 13 -6.83 7.44 -14.24
C THR A 13 -5.63 8.27 -14.67
N ASP A 14 -4.67 8.49 -13.76
CA ASP A 14 -3.42 9.17 -14.08
C ASP A 14 -2.66 8.31 -15.12
N PRO A 15 -2.47 8.79 -16.38
CA PRO A 15 -1.88 7.99 -17.45
C PRO A 15 -0.41 7.63 -17.21
N ASP A 16 0.23 8.20 -16.20
CA ASP A 16 1.60 7.91 -15.78
C ASP A 16 1.72 6.79 -14.72
N SER A 17 0.60 6.19 -14.27
CA SER A 17 0.68 5.02 -13.40
C SER A 17 1.16 3.80 -14.20
N PRO A 18 2.21 3.08 -13.76
CA PRO A 18 2.60 1.83 -14.40
C PRO A 18 1.40 0.86 -14.43
N PRO A 19 1.26 0.06 -15.50
CA PRO A 19 0.20 -0.94 -15.57
C PRO A 19 0.37 -1.90 -14.41
N VAL A 20 -0.70 -2.15 -13.66
CA VAL A 20 -0.74 -3.10 -12.55
C VAL A 20 -1.11 -4.48 -13.12
N PRO A 21 -0.16 -5.45 -13.21
CA PRO A 21 -0.43 -6.75 -13.83
C PRO A 21 -1.49 -7.56 -13.08
N CYS A 22 -1.48 -7.50 -11.75
CA CYS A 22 -2.47 -8.16 -10.92
C CYS A 22 -3.88 -7.56 -11.12
N GLU A 23 -4.79 -8.35 -11.70
CA GLU A 23 -6.17 -7.93 -11.99
C GLU A 23 -6.95 -7.56 -10.72
N ASN A 24 -6.69 -8.24 -9.60
CA ASN A 24 -7.32 -7.96 -8.31
C ASN A 24 -6.89 -6.60 -7.76
N CYS A 25 -5.60 -6.25 -7.87
CA CYS A 25 -5.08 -4.93 -7.52
C CYS A 25 -5.65 -3.86 -8.46
N ALA A 26 -5.64 -4.09 -9.77
CA ALA A 26 -6.22 -3.16 -10.75
C ALA A 26 -7.71 -2.89 -10.49
N ALA A 27 -8.48 -3.93 -10.13
CA ALA A 27 -9.87 -3.78 -9.71
C ALA A 27 -10.02 -2.99 -8.40
N ALA A 28 -9.15 -3.24 -7.41
CA ALA A 28 -9.19 -2.55 -6.12
C ALA A 28 -8.91 -1.05 -6.26
N LEU A 29 -7.97 -0.69 -7.14
CA LEU A 29 -7.56 0.68 -7.39
C LEU A 29 -8.58 1.47 -8.23
N ARG A 30 -9.26 0.82 -9.19
CA ARG A 30 -10.32 1.46 -10.02
C ARG A 30 -11.59 1.77 -9.24
N SER A 31 -11.96 0.91 -8.30
CA SER A 31 -13.18 1.04 -7.51
C SER A 31 -12.86 0.82 -6.03
N PRO A 32 -12.25 1.80 -5.35
CA PRO A 32 -11.94 1.72 -3.92
C PRO A 32 -13.22 1.79 -3.04
N GLU A 33 -14.38 1.38 -3.53
CA GLU A 33 -15.64 1.46 -2.81
C GLU A 33 -15.66 0.54 -1.59
N ARG A 34 -15.49 1.16 -0.41
CA ARG A 34 -15.87 0.73 0.96
C ARG A 34 -15.34 -0.60 1.52
N SER A 35 -14.86 -1.56 0.73
CA SER A 35 -14.54 -2.92 1.20
C SER A 35 -13.10 -3.39 0.96
N ARG A 36 -12.25 -2.60 0.29
CA ARG A 36 -10.85 -2.98 -0.01
C ARG A 36 -9.80 -2.10 0.65
N TYR A 37 -10.18 -1.47 1.76
CA TYR A 37 -9.26 -0.73 2.60
C TYR A 37 -8.77 -1.63 3.71
N SER A 38 -7.45 -1.77 3.79
CA SER A 38 -6.78 -2.30 4.98
C SER A 38 -6.08 -1.15 5.67
N PHE A 39 -5.99 -1.21 6.99
CA PHE A 39 -5.22 -0.25 7.78
C PHE A 39 -3.91 -0.88 8.18
N LEU A 40 -2.81 -0.33 7.67
CA LEU A 40 -1.48 -0.71 8.09
C LEU A 40 -1.12 0.05 9.36
N LEU A 41 -0.82 -0.72 10.42
CA LEU A 41 -0.24 -0.23 11.66
C LEU A 41 1.26 -0.56 11.63
N LEU A 42 2.08 0.48 11.67
CA LEU A 42 3.53 0.37 11.65
C LEU A 42 4.10 1.42 12.61
N ASP A 43 4.59 0.99 13.78
CA ASP A 43 4.95 1.88 14.88
C ASP A 43 3.82 2.87 15.22
N HIS A 44 4.04 4.16 14.93
CA HIS A 44 3.11 5.26 15.12
C HIS A 44 2.30 5.60 13.86
N LEU A 45 2.61 4.96 12.73
CA LEU A 45 1.88 5.13 11.47
C LEU A 45 0.65 4.25 11.47
N THR A 46 -0.52 4.88 11.30
CA THR A 46 -1.77 4.18 10.98
C THR A 46 -2.25 4.69 9.65
N THR A 47 -2.06 3.89 8.60
CA THR A 47 -2.28 4.34 7.22
C THR A 47 -3.27 3.43 6.49
N PRO A 48 -4.36 3.99 5.95
CA PRO A 48 -5.23 3.25 5.05
C PRO A 48 -4.50 2.97 3.73
N ILE A 49 -4.54 1.70 3.31
CA ILE A 49 -3.96 1.20 2.07
C ILE A 49 -4.99 0.39 1.30
N VAL A 50 -4.84 0.36 -0.03
CA VAL A 50 -5.74 -0.34 -0.96
C VAL A 50 -4.93 -1.22 -1.89
N GLY A 51 -5.31 -2.48 -2.01
CA GLY A 51 -4.74 -3.48 -2.90
C GLY A 51 -5.51 -4.80 -2.77
N CYS A 52 -5.05 -5.87 -3.42
CA CYS A 52 -5.54 -7.20 -3.07
C CYS A 52 -4.92 -7.67 -1.76
N GLU A 53 -5.53 -8.67 -1.11
CA GLU A 53 -5.09 -9.22 0.17
C GLU A 53 -3.61 -9.65 0.15
N GLU A 54 -3.18 -10.32 -0.91
CA GLU A 54 -1.81 -10.82 -1.08
C GLU A 54 -0.79 -9.68 -1.12
N HIS A 55 -0.95 -8.70 -2.02
CA HIS A 55 0.01 -7.61 -2.17
C HIS A 55 -0.03 -6.63 -1.00
N VAL A 56 -1.18 -6.49 -0.33
CA VAL A 56 -1.28 -5.73 0.93
C VAL A 56 -0.53 -6.44 2.06
N ALA A 57 -0.67 -7.76 2.19
CA ALA A 57 0.06 -8.56 3.17
C ALA A 57 1.58 -8.53 2.90
N GLN A 58 1.98 -8.67 1.64
CA GLN A 58 3.39 -8.57 1.25
C GLN A 58 3.95 -7.18 1.57
N PHE A 59 3.23 -6.12 1.23
CA PHE A 59 3.63 -4.75 1.55
C PHE A 59 3.83 -4.55 3.06
N ALA A 60 2.90 -5.04 3.88
CA ALA A 60 3.00 -4.99 5.33
C ALA A 60 4.21 -5.78 5.85
N SER A 61 4.42 -7.00 5.35
CA SER A 61 5.56 -7.84 5.71
C SER A 61 6.89 -7.17 5.37
N THR A 62 7.00 -6.53 4.19
CA THR A 62 8.21 -5.81 3.79
C THR A 62 8.45 -4.59 4.68
N CYS A 63 7.42 -3.81 4.99
CA CYS A 63 7.55 -2.71 5.95
C CYS A 63 7.96 -3.20 7.35
N GLY A 64 7.54 -4.42 7.73
CA GLY A 64 7.88 -5.08 8.98
C GLY A 64 9.38 -5.25 9.23
N TYR A 65 10.22 -5.25 8.20
CA TYR A 65 11.69 -5.30 8.37
C TYR A 65 12.30 -4.00 8.93
N THR A 66 11.50 -2.95 9.11
CA THR A 66 11.96 -1.60 9.50
C THR A 66 11.39 -1.11 10.83
N THR A 67 10.83 -2.02 11.61
CA THR A 67 10.20 -1.75 12.91
C THR A 67 10.66 -2.84 13.90
N ASP A 68 10.71 -2.47 15.18
CA ASP A 68 10.96 -3.41 16.26
C ASP A 68 9.68 -4.15 16.71
N ASP A 69 8.48 -3.66 16.33
CA ASP A 69 7.19 -4.34 16.52
C ASP A 69 6.73 -4.99 15.19
N ALA A 70 5.69 -5.81 15.24
CA ALA A 70 5.10 -6.38 14.04
C ALA A 70 4.27 -5.34 13.27
N ALA A 71 4.49 -5.25 11.95
CA ALA A 71 3.56 -4.59 11.04
C ALA A 71 2.21 -5.34 11.05
N LYS A 72 1.13 -4.64 11.38
CA LYS A 72 -0.21 -5.25 11.53
C LYS A 72 -1.17 -4.69 10.49
N LEU A 73 -2.00 -5.57 9.94
CA LEU A 73 -3.09 -5.20 9.05
C LEU A 73 -4.41 -5.35 9.78
N VAL A 74 -5.24 -4.31 9.71
CA VAL A 74 -6.58 -4.30 10.28
C VAL A 74 -7.59 -4.08 9.16
N GLU A 75 -8.52 -5.02 8.99
CA GLU A 75 -9.57 -4.98 7.96
C GLU A 75 -10.83 -4.25 8.44
N HIS A 76 -10.84 -3.78 9.68
CA HIS A 76 -11.96 -3.06 10.28
C HIS A 76 -11.81 -1.55 10.12
N ARG A 77 -12.89 -0.91 9.67
CA ARG A 77 -12.94 0.55 9.53
C ARG A 77 -13.03 1.21 10.91
N PRO A 78 -12.13 2.16 11.25
CA PRO A 78 -12.31 2.96 12.45
C PRO A 78 -13.59 3.79 12.33
N ALA A 79 -14.35 3.87 13.42
CA ALA A 79 -15.54 4.71 13.48
C ALA A 79 -15.11 6.18 13.27
N GLY A 80 -15.53 6.81 12.16
CA GLY A 80 -15.15 8.19 11.80
C GLY A 80 -14.71 8.41 10.35
N GLY A 81 -14.54 7.35 9.56
CA GLY A 81 -14.19 7.45 8.13
C GLY A 81 -12.68 7.36 7.86
N ILE A 82 -12.30 7.39 6.57
CA ILE A 82 -10.92 7.25 6.12
C ILE A 82 -10.30 8.65 6.06
N ARG A 83 -9.85 9.15 7.21
CA ARG A 83 -8.91 10.27 7.28
C ARG A 83 -7.60 9.71 7.80
N CYS A 84 -6.46 10.25 7.35
CA CYS A 84 -5.18 9.94 7.97
C CYS A 84 -5.32 10.26 9.48
N PRO A 85 -5.29 9.26 10.36
CA PRO A 85 -5.56 9.45 11.79
C PRO A 85 -4.47 10.29 12.47
N SER A 86 -3.26 10.33 11.89
CA SER A 86 -2.15 11.12 12.39
C SER A 86 -2.27 12.62 12.14
N CYS A 87 -2.99 13.07 11.10
CA CYS A 87 -3.04 14.51 10.76
C CYS A 87 -4.42 15.05 10.36
N GLN A 88 -5.42 14.19 10.12
CA GLN A 88 -6.77 14.53 9.65
C GLN A 88 -6.87 15.29 8.31
N LEU A 89 -5.73 15.63 7.68
CA LEU A 89 -5.61 16.46 6.48
C LEU A 89 -5.76 15.70 5.15
N ALA A 90 -5.93 14.38 5.18
CA ALA A 90 -6.03 13.55 3.96
C ALA A 90 -7.31 13.76 3.12
N GLY A 91 -8.09 14.81 3.39
CA GLY A 91 -9.30 15.12 2.63
C GLY A 91 -9.06 15.64 1.20
N TYR A 92 -7.83 16.03 0.85
CA TYR A 92 -7.53 16.73 -0.41
C TYR A 92 -6.16 16.39 -1.01
N THR A 93 -5.79 15.11 -1.11
CA THR A 93 -4.64 14.72 -1.94
C THR A 93 -5.16 14.02 -3.19
N PRO A 94 -5.20 14.72 -4.36
CA PRO A 94 -5.77 14.16 -5.60
C PRO A 94 -4.91 13.04 -6.20
N ARG A 95 -3.66 12.89 -5.77
CA ARG A 95 -2.74 11.85 -6.22
C ARG A 95 -2.39 10.93 -5.07
N GLN A 96 -2.98 9.73 -5.07
CA GLN A 96 -2.55 8.64 -4.21
C GLN A 96 -1.35 7.98 -4.88
N PRO A 97 -0.18 7.87 -4.21
CA PRO A 97 0.93 7.14 -4.78
C PRO A 97 0.55 5.67 -4.87
N ILE A 98 0.71 5.11 -6.07
CA ILE A 98 0.59 3.67 -6.33
C ILE A 98 2.00 3.09 -6.21
N ILE A 99 2.19 2.25 -5.20
CA ILE A 99 3.47 1.59 -4.92
C ILE A 99 3.43 0.19 -5.53
N PRO A 100 4.33 -0.14 -6.47
CA PRO A 100 4.41 -1.49 -7.03
C PRO A 100 4.92 -2.47 -5.97
N VAL A 101 4.28 -3.63 -5.89
CA VAL A 101 4.62 -4.72 -4.97
C VAL A 101 4.61 -6.01 -5.77
N ALA A 102 5.79 -6.53 -6.13
CA ALA A 102 5.94 -7.64 -7.06
C ALA A 102 5.16 -7.40 -8.38
N ASP A 103 4.20 -8.25 -8.71
CA ASP A 103 3.30 -8.16 -9.86
C ASP A 103 1.98 -7.41 -9.56
N GLY A 104 1.85 -6.85 -8.36
CA GLY A 104 0.70 -6.06 -7.93
C GLY A 104 1.07 -4.65 -7.51
N ALA A 105 0.13 -3.99 -6.83
CA ALA A 105 0.32 -2.63 -6.37
C ALA A 105 -0.56 -2.30 -5.16
N VAL A 106 -0.06 -1.38 -4.34
CA VAL A 106 -0.75 -0.84 -3.17
C VAL A 106 -0.84 0.67 -3.27
N ALA A 107 -2.05 1.22 -3.18
CA ALA A 107 -2.25 2.66 -3.02
C ALA A 107 -2.27 3.05 -1.55
N VAL A 108 -1.61 4.17 -1.24
CA VAL A 108 -1.48 4.68 0.13
C VAL A 108 -2.32 5.94 0.33
N HIS A 109 -3.27 5.90 1.25
CA HIS A 109 -4.15 7.03 1.59
C HIS A 109 -3.68 7.76 2.85
N ALA A 110 -2.55 8.45 2.76
CA ALA A 110 -2.02 9.30 3.83
C ALA A 110 -1.71 10.72 3.34
N CYS A 111 -1.34 11.63 4.24
CA CYS A 111 -0.77 12.92 3.81
C CYS A 111 0.65 12.74 3.24
N PRO A 112 1.19 13.71 2.48
CA PRO A 112 2.50 13.57 1.82
C PRO A 112 3.67 13.17 2.74
N GLU A 113 3.65 13.64 3.99
CA GLU A 113 4.67 13.31 5.00
C GLU A 113 4.65 11.80 5.33
N HIS A 114 3.49 11.29 5.76
CA HIS A 114 3.33 9.87 6.07
C HIS A 114 3.46 8.97 4.83
N GLN A 115 3.07 9.46 3.65
CA GLN A 115 3.34 8.76 2.39
C GLN A 115 4.85 8.60 2.16
N SER A 116 5.61 9.68 2.37
CA SER A 116 7.07 9.67 2.17
C SER A 116 7.76 8.76 3.19
N GLU A 117 7.34 8.81 4.45
CA GLU A 117 7.88 7.91 5.48
C GLU A 117 7.57 6.45 5.16
N LEU A 118 6.32 6.13 4.82
CA LEU A 118 5.93 4.75 4.52
C LEU A 118 6.66 4.21 3.28
N LEU A 119 6.85 5.05 2.25
CA LEU A 119 7.63 4.69 1.07
C LEU A 119 9.11 4.46 1.40
N ALA A 120 9.70 5.26 2.28
CA ALA A 120 11.07 5.06 2.75
C ALA A 120 11.20 3.72 3.50
N ARG A 121 10.27 3.43 4.42
CA ARG A 121 10.20 2.15 5.16
C ARG A 121 10.08 0.97 4.22
N PHE A 122 9.19 1.04 3.23
CA PHE A 122 9.03 -0.03 2.24
C PHE A 122 10.33 -0.28 1.44
N ARG A 123 10.99 0.77 0.96
CA ARG A 123 12.26 0.65 0.21
C ARG A 123 13.37 0.04 1.07
N THR A 124 13.55 0.53 2.29
CA THR A 124 14.52 -0.05 3.23
C THR A 124 14.17 -1.49 3.55
N GLY A 125 12.88 -1.82 3.69
CA GLY A 125 12.42 -3.20 3.87
C GLY A 125 12.78 -4.12 2.70
N LEU A 126 12.63 -3.66 1.45
CA LEU A 126 13.06 -4.40 0.27
C LEU A 126 14.57 -4.66 0.28
N GLU A 127 15.37 -3.65 0.61
CA GLU A 127 16.83 -3.80 0.71
C GLU A 127 17.21 -4.80 1.81
N THR A 128 16.56 -4.74 2.97
CA THR A 128 16.78 -5.71 4.06
C THR A 128 16.39 -7.12 3.63
N GLN A 129 15.23 -7.30 3.01
CA GLN A 129 14.79 -8.59 2.50
C GLN A 129 15.79 -9.17 1.50
N GLN A 130 16.27 -8.39 0.54
CA GLN A 130 17.27 -8.82 -0.45
C GLN A 130 18.60 -9.24 0.21
N ARG A 131 19.04 -8.52 1.26
CA ARG A 131 20.25 -8.90 2.02
C ARG A 131 20.04 -10.22 2.77
N LEU A 132 18.87 -10.44 3.34
CA LEU A 132 18.55 -11.69 4.03
C LEU A 132 18.48 -12.87 3.04
N THR A 133 17.86 -12.71 1.87
CA THR A 133 17.79 -13.78 0.87
C THR A 133 19.17 -14.11 0.29
N THR A 134 19.96 -13.09 -0.07
CA THR A 134 21.31 -13.31 -0.62
C THR A 134 22.28 -13.96 0.37
N THR A 135 22.18 -13.63 1.67
CA THR A 135 22.99 -14.29 2.71
C THR A 135 22.58 -15.74 2.95
N LEU A 136 21.30 -16.06 2.86
CA LEU A 136 20.80 -17.43 2.92
C LEU A 136 21.23 -18.26 1.71
N ASP A 137 21.12 -17.73 0.49
CA ASP A 137 21.58 -18.40 -0.74
C ASP A 137 23.10 -18.66 -0.73
N THR A 138 23.87 -17.74 -0.15
CA THR A 138 25.33 -17.92 0.00
C THR A 138 25.67 -19.00 1.03
N SER A 139 24.83 -19.17 2.06
CA SER A 139 24.99 -20.20 3.10
C SER A 139 24.54 -21.59 2.62
N ASP A 140 23.64 -21.66 1.64
CA ASP A 140 23.13 -22.90 1.05
C ASP A 140 24.01 -23.46 -0.08
N ARG A 141 25.07 -22.74 -0.47
CA ARG A 141 26.20 -23.30 -1.23
C ARG A 141 27.25 -23.82 -0.25
N PRO A 142 27.25 -25.12 0.12
CA PRO A 142 28.39 -25.67 0.82
C PRO A 142 29.62 -25.55 -0.10
N ASP A 143 30.66 -24.89 0.41
CA ASP A 143 32.00 -24.96 -0.14
C ASP A 143 32.39 -26.43 -0.29
N VAL A 144 32.33 -26.94 -1.52
CA VAL A 144 32.96 -28.21 -1.89
C VAL A 144 34.41 -27.89 -2.21
N LEU A 145 35.27 -28.04 -1.21
CA LEU A 145 36.72 -28.20 -1.35
C LEU A 145 37.05 -29.58 -1.92
#